data_AF-A0A2N1Q579-F1
#
_entry.id   AF-A0A2N1Q579-F1
#
_cell.length_a   1.000
_cell.length_b   1.000
_cell.length_c   1.000
_cell.angle_alpha   90.00
_cell.angle_beta   90.00
_cell.angle_gamma   90.00
#
_symmetry.space_group_name_H-M   'P 1'
#
loop_
_entity.id
_entity.type
_entity.pdbx_description
1 polymer ?
#
loop_
_entity_poly.entity_id
_entity_poly.type
_entity_poly.pdbx_seq_one_letter_code
_entity_poly.pdbx_strand_id
1 'polypeptide(L)' 'MAKTVVRENETIEDALRRFKRDVSRSGNLAQARKKEYYEKPSVTKKLKLRASKTRKK' A
#
# COMPACT_ATOMS: atom_id res chain seq x y z
N MET A 1 9.68 -3.91 -2.58
CA MET A 1 8.79 -3.60 -3.73
C MET A 1 8.14 -4.90 -4.18
N ALA A 2 6.85 -4.89 -4.53
CA ALA A 2 6.18 -6.10 -4.99
C ALA A 2 6.74 -6.49 -6.37
N LYS A 3 7.31 -7.69 -6.49
CA LYS A 3 7.76 -8.25 -7.77
C LYS A 3 6.70 -9.27 -8.21
N THR A 4 5.86 -8.87 -9.15
CA THR A 4 4.84 -9.75 -9.74
C THR A 4 5.44 -10.40 -10.98
N VAL A 5 5.71 -11.71 -10.92
CA VAL A 5 6.22 -12.48 -12.07
C VAL A 5 5.02 -13.14 -12.76
N VAL A 6 4.89 -12.91 -14.06
CA VAL A 6 3.85 -13.54 -14.90
C VAL A 6 4.20 -15.02 -15.05
N ARG A 7 3.23 -15.92 -14.84
CA ARG A 7 3.44 -17.36 -15.03
C ARG A 7 3.16 -17.73 -16.48
N GLU A 8 3.76 -18.83 -16.93
CA GLU A 8 3.77 -19.24 -18.35
C GLU A 8 2.39 -19.63 -18.92
N ASN A 9 1.38 -19.88 -18.07
CA ASN A 9 0.02 -20.27 -18.48
C ASN A 9 -1.09 -19.41 -17.83
N GLU A 10 -0.82 -18.13 -17.56
CA GLU A 10 -1.83 -17.22 -17.00
C GLU A 10 -2.48 -16.34 -18.05
N THR A 11 -3.78 -16.07 -17.88
CA THR A 11 -4.47 -15.02 -18.62
C THR A 11 -4.06 -13.64 -18.11
N ILE A 12 -4.11 -12.64 -18.99
CA ILE A 12 -3.72 -11.26 -18.68
C ILE A 12 -4.53 -10.70 -17.49
N GLU A 13 -5.83 -11.00 -17.44
CA GLU A 13 -6.71 -10.53 -16.37
C GLU A 13 -6.31 -11.06 -14.99
N ASP A 14 -5.89 -12.32 -14.91
CA ASP A 14 -5.53 -12.95 -13.64
C ASP A 14 -4.16 -12.46 -13.14
N ALA A 15 -3.26 -12.14 -14.07
CA ALA A 15 -2.03 -11.42 -13.76
C ALA A 15 -2.29 -10.00 -13.21
N LEU A 16 -3.20 -9.25 -13.82
CA LEU A 16 -3.60 -7.92 -13.34
C LEU A 16 -4.24 -7.97 -11.96
N ARG A 17 -5.08 -8.99 -11.69
CA ARG A 17 -5.71 -9.17 -10.38
C ARG A 17 -4.68 -9.40 -9.28
N ARG A 18 -3.69 -10.26 -9.51
CA ARG A 18 -2.59 -10.50 -8.55
C ARG A 18 -1.74 -9.25 -8.36
N PHE A 19 -1.36 -8.58 -9.45
CA PHE A 19 -0.63 -7.31 -9.38
C PHE A 19 -1.35 -6.28 -8.50
N LYS A 20 -2.65 -6.07 -8.73
CA LYS A 20 -3.46 -5.13 -7.93
C LYS A 20 -3.49 -5.51 -6.44
N ARG A 21 -3.60 -6.81 -6.13
CA ARG A 21 -3.57 -7.31 -4.76
C ARG A 21 -2.21 -7.10 -4.10
N ASP A 22 -1.13 -7.38 -4.82
CA ASP A 22 0.24 -7.22 -4.32
C ASP A 22 0.59 -5.75 -4.10
N VAL A 23 0.21 -4.85 -5.01
CA VAL A 23 0.36 -3.39 -4.86
C VAL A 23 -0.42 -2.90 -3.65
N SER A 24 -1.67 -3.33 -3.48
CA SER A 24 -2.49 -2.96 -2.32
C SER A 24 -1.86 -3.45 -1.01
N ARG A 25 -1.43 -4.71 -0.96
CA ARG A 25 -0.79 -5.32 0.22
C ARG A 25 0.54 -4.66 0.57
N SER A 26 1.33 -4.27 -0.43
CA SER A 26 2.62 -3.61 -0.22
C SER A 26 2.48 -2.21 0.40
N GLY A 27 1.32 -1.57 0.24
CA GLY A 27 1.07 -0.22 0.76
C GLY A 27 1.87 0.88 0.05
N ASN A 28 2.48 0.60 -1.11
CA ASN A 28 3.30 1.55 -1.86
C ASN A 28 2.53 2.85 -2.18
N LEU A 29 1.28 2.74 -2.63
CA LEU A 29 0.44 3.91 -2.93
C LEU A 29 0.12 4.74 -1.68
N ALA A 30 -0.09 4.09 -0.53
CA ALA A 30 -0.33 4.80 0.73
C ALA A 30 0.93 5.53 1.22
N GLN A 31 2.12 4.95 1.01
CA GLN A 31 3.38 5.61 1.32
C GLN A 31 3.67 6.79 0.40
N ALA A 32 3.38 6.66 -0.91
CA ALA A 32 3.52 7.74 -1.88
C ALA A 32 2.68 8.95 -1.46
N ARG A 33 1.38 8.72 -1.19
CA ARG A 33 0.46 9.78 -0.71
C ARG A 33 0.92 10.48 0.56
N LYS A 34 1.46 9.71 1.52
CA LYS A 34 1.98 10.28 2.76
C LYS A 34 3.22 11.17 2.56
N LYS A 35 3.96 10.95 1.48
CA LYS A 35 5.20 11.68 1.17
C LYS A 35 4.99 12.82 0.17
N GLU A 36 3.76 13.08 -0.27
CA GLU A 36 3.45 14.17 -1.23
C GLU A 36 3.82 15.54 -0.68
N TYR A 37 3.72 15.73 0.63
CA TYR A 37 4.10 16.97 1.30
C TYR A 37 4.79 16.68 2.63
N TYR A 38 5.55 17.68 3.11
CA TYR A 38 6.18 17.59 4.43
C TYR A 38 5.12 17.70 5.52
N GLU A 39 5.07 16.70 6.38
CA GLU A 39 4.30 16.73 7.62
C GLU A 39 5.24 16.93 8.82
N LYS A 40 4.92 17.90 9.68
CA LYS A 40 5.66 18.10 10.94
C LYS A 40 5.63 16.80 11.77
N PRO A 41 6.73 16.44 12.49
CA PRO A 41 6.81 15.21 13.28
C PRO A 41 5.68 15.02 14.31
N SER A 42 5.08 16.10 14.81
CA SER A 42 3.93 16.03 15.73
C SER A 42 2.66 15.51 15.03
N VAL A 43 2.41 15.96 13.81
CA VAL A 43 1.24 15.57 13.00
C VAL A 43 1.35 14.11 12.59
N THR A 44 2.53 13.67 12.14
CA THR A 44 2.78 12.27 11.76
C THR A 44 2.57 11.31 12.95
N LYS A 45 3.02 11.69 14.16
CA LYS A 45 2.78 10.92 15.40
C LYS A 45 1.28 10.80 15.70
N LYS A 46 0.54 11.91 15.62
CA LYS A 46 -0.93 11.94 15.84
C LYS A 46 -1.69 11.06 14.84
N LEU A 47 -1.34 11.14 13.55
CA LEU A 47 -1.93 10.31 12.49
C LEU A 47 -1.65 8.82 12.70
N LYS A 48 -0.40 8.46 13.07
CA LYS A 48 -0.03 7.06 13.35
C LYS A 48 -0.85 6.47 14.51
N LEU A 49 -1.05 7.25 15.59
CA LEU A 49 -1.88 6.83 16.73
C LEU A 49 -3.33 6.61 16.32
N ARG A 50 -3.93 7.54 15.54
CA ARG A 50 -5.30 7.39 15.04
C ARG A 50 -5.47 6.14 14.18
N ALA A 51 -4.56 5.92 13.22
CA ALA A 51 -4.58 4.74 12.36
C ALA A 51 -4.47 3.41 13.13
N SER A 52 -3.71 3.38 14.23
CA SER A 52 -3.63 2.18 15.08
C SER A 52 -4.91 1.90 15.86
N LYS A 53 -5.63 2.94 16.29
CA LYS A 53 -6.90 2.81 17.02
C LYS A 53 -8.03 2.32 16.11
N THR A 54 -8.08 2.81 14.88
CA THR A 54 -9.10 2.39 13.90
C THR A 54 -8.90 0.97 13.39
N ARG A 55 -7.66 0.45 13.39
CA ARG A 55 -7.36 -0.93 12.94
C ARG A 55 -7.57 -2.00 14.02
N LYS A 56 -7.63 -1.60 15.30
CA LYS A 56 -7.87 -2.50 16.44
C LYS A 56 -9.36 -2.71 16.75
N LYS A 57 -10.23 -1.91 16.12
CA LYS A 57 -11.69 -2.06 16.16
C LYS A 57 -12.11 -2.82 14.92
#